data_AF-A0AAW0V4T9-F1
#
_entry.id   AF-A0AAW0V4T9-F1
#
_cell.length_a   1.000
_cell.length_b   1.000
_cell.length_c   1.000
_cell.angle_alpha   90.00
_cell.angle_beta   90.00
_cell.angle_gamma   90.00
#
_symmetry.space_group_name_H-M   'P 1'
#
loop_
_entity.id
_entity.type
_entity.pdbx_description
1 polymer ?
#
loop_
_entity_poly.entity_id
_entity_poly.type
_entity_poly.pdbx_seq_one_letter_code
_entity_poly.pdbx_strand_id
1 'polypeptide(L)'
;MVDQPCRLDADPSSPTAAKEWKHWHRTFQNFIEESGEAAPNKLRALVNCVSPSVYELIEDCVSYESAVAKLESVYVKLPNEIFARHVLATRRQQSGESLDEFLRELHKLSKDCNFKAVTAEQYREELFQDSRNCPVMTNNSSQRKKGQKEDHLWT
;
A
#
# COMPACT_ATOMS: atom_id res chain seq x y z
N MET A 1 32.63 -13.28 -17.53
CA MET A 1 32.82 -13.36 -16.07
C MET A 1 31.61 -12.65 -15.50
N VAL A 2 30.65 -13.39 -14.93
CA VAL A 2 29.40 -12.79 -14.44
C VAL A 2 29.73 -12.12 -13.11
N ASP A 3 29.62 -10.80 -13.03
CA ASP A 3 29.91 -10.06 -11.80
C ASP A 3 28.91 -10.47 -10.71
N GLN A 4 29.44 -10.93 -9.57
CA GLN A 4 28.61 -11.35 -8.44
C GLN A 4 27.85 -10.12 -7.89
N PRO A 5 26.53 -10.24 -7.64
CA PRO A 5 25.75 -9.13 -7.10
C PRO A 5 26.34 -8.66 -5.75
N CYS A 6 26.42 -7.34 -5.58
CA CYS A 6 26.87 -6.73 -4.33
C CYS A 6 26.10 -7.27 -3.13
N ARG A 7 26.76 -7.42 -1.97
CA ARG A 7 26.13 -7.95 -0.76
C ARG A 7 24.92 -7.09 -0.36
N LEU A 8 23.78 -7.72 -0.08
CA LEU A 8 22.62 -7.03 0.49
C LEU A 8 22.94 -6.62 1.93
N ASP A 9 23.00 -5.32 2.18
CA ASP A 9 23.25 -4.73 3.49
C ASP A 9 22.26 -3.59 3.79
N ALA A 10 21.05 -3.72 3.25
CA ALA A 10 19.98 -2.73 3.45
C ALA A 10 19.41 -2.87 4.87
N ASP A 11 19.23 -1.75 5.56
CA ASP A 11 18.51 -1.71 6.83
C ASP A 11 16.99 -1.74 6.56
N PRO A 12 16.23 -2.73 7.08
CA PRO A 12 14.77 -2.78 6.95
C PRO A 12 14.03 -1.53 7.48
N SER A 13 14.67 -0.76 8.36
CA SER A 13 14.09 0.47 8.92
C SER A 13 14.25 1.70 8.01
N SER A 14 15.12 1.63 7.00
CA SER A 14 15.41 2.74 6.09
C SER A 14 14.21 3.08 5.19
N PRO A 15 13.93 4.37 4.90
CA PRO A 15 12.89 4.76 3.94
C PRO A 15 13.19 4.31 2.50
N THR A 16 14.44 3.95 2.18
CA THR A 16 14.85 3.44 0.87
C THR A 16 14.92 1.92 0.80
N ALA A 17 14.71 1.22 1.93
CA ALA A 17 14.85 -0.23 2.06
C ALA A 17 14.08 -1.01 0.98
N ALA A 18 12.83 -0.62 0.71
CA ALA A 18 12.00 -1.27 -0.31
C ALA A 18 12.54 -1.08 -1.73
N LYS A 19 13.16 0.07 -2.04
CA LYS A 19 13.75 0.34 -3.36
C LYS A 19 15.06 -0.41 -3.54
N GLU A 20 15.89 -0.42 -2.51
CA GLU A 20 17.17 -1.14 -2.48
C GLU A 20 16.95 -2.65 -2.63
N TRP A 21 16.00 -3.22 -1.88
CA TRP A 21 15.61 -4.63 -2.02
C TRP A 21 15.13 -4.95 -3.44
N LYS A 22 14.21 -4.16 -4.01
CA LYS A 22 13.69 -4.40 -5.37
C LYS A 22 14.80 -4.35 -6.42
N HIS A 23 15.70 -3.36 -6.32
CA HIS A 23 16.82 -3.24 -7.24
C HIS A 23 17.79 -4.42 -7.11
N TRP A 24 18.20 -4.73 -5.87
CA TRP A 24 19.12 -5.83 -5.58
C TRP A 24 18.54 -7.18 -6.01
N HIS A 25 17.29 -7.46 -5.68
CA HIS A 25 16.61 -8.71 -6.03
C HIS A 25 16.55 -8.89 -7.55
N ARG A 26 16.32 -7.81 -8.30
CA ARG A 26 16.36 -7.86 -9.77
C ARG A 26 17.76 -8.17 -10.29
N THR A 27 18.80 -7.56 -9.73
CA THR A 27 20.20 -7.85 -10.11
C THR A 27 20.59 -9.28 -9.77
N PHE A 28 20.15 -9.79 -8.61
CA PHE A 28 20.37 -11.18 -8.20
C PHE A 28 19.67 -12.17 -9.14
N GLN A 29 18.43 -11.89 -9.55
CA GLN A 29 17.72 -12.72 -10.54
C GLN A 29 18.47 -12.76 -11.88
N ASN A 30 18.90 -11.61 -12.39
CA ASN A 30 19.68 -11.55 -13.64
C ASN A 30 20.97 -12.38 -13.52
N PHE A 31 21.67 -12.30 -12.39
CA PHE A 31 22.87 -13.11 -12.13
C PHE A 31 22.59 -14.62 -12.21
N ILE A 32 21.48 -15.07 -11.62
CA ILE A 32 21.09 -16.48 -11.65
C ILE A 32 20.69 -16.93 -13.07
N GLU A 33 19.99 -16.07 -13.81
CA GLU A 33 19.61 -16.32 -15.21
C GLU A 33 20.84 -16.40 -16.13
N GLU A 34 21.80 -15.49 -15.97
CA GLU A 34 23.06 -15.47 -16.74
C GLU A 34 24.00 -16.64 -16.37
N SER A 35 23.88 -17.18 -15.17
CA SER A 35 24.66 -18.34 -14.72
C SER A 35 24.23 -19.67 -15.34
N GLY A 36 23.04 -19.74 -15.96
CA GLY A 36 22.55 -20.92 -16.68
C GLY A 36 22.60 -22.22 -15.87
N GLU A 37 23.03 -23.33 -16.50
CA GLU A 37 23.17 -24.65 -15.86
C GLU A 37 24.30 -24.73 -14.81
N ALA A 38 25.22 -23.76 -14.80
CA ALA A 38 26.30 -23.66 -13.81
C ALA A 38 25.86 -22.91 -12.53
N ALA A 39 24.59 -22.50 -12.44
CA ALA A 39 24.08 -21.77 -11.29
C ALA A 39 24.26 -22.60 -10.00
N PRO A 40 25.04 -22.10 -9.01
CA PRO A 40 25.05 -22.71 -7.69
C PRO A 40 23.63 -22.71 -7.12
N ASN A 41 23.30 -23.71 -6.29
CA ASN A 41 22.00 -23.81 -5.63
C ASN A 41 21.52 -22.41 -5.18
N LYS A 42 20.36 -21.97 -5.71
CA LYS A 42 19.84 -20.60 -5.56
C LYS A 42 19.84 -20.12 -4.11
N LEU A 43 19.52 -21.02 -3.18
CA LEU A 43 19.53 -20.71 -1.74
C LEU A 43 20.96 -20.47 -1.23
N ARG A 44 21.94 -21.27 -1.65
CA ARG A 44 23.35 -21.06 -1.28
C ARG A 44 23.89 -19.76 -1.87
N ALA A 45 23.53 -19.45 -3.12
CA ALA A 45 23.88 -18.18 -3.76
C ALA A 45 23.27 -17.00 -3.01
N LEU A 46 22.01 -17.12 -2.58
CA LEU A 46 21.34 -16.11 -1.77
C LEU A 46 22.06 -15.89 -0.44
N VAL A 47 22.34 -16.96 0.32
CA VAL A 47 23.05 -16.90 1.61
C VAL A 47 24.45 -16.27 1.48
N ASN A 48 25.17 -16.55 0.39
CA ASN A 48 26.48 -15.96 0.14
C ASN A 48 26.43 -14.46 -0.19
N CYS A 49 25.29 -13.97 -0.67
CA CYS A 49 25.12 -12.59 -1.12
C CYS A 49 24.37 -11.70 -0.11
N VAL A 50 24.08 -12.19 1.10
CA VAL A 50 23.46 -11.42 2.18
C VAL A 50 24.46 -11.12 3.31
N SER A 51 24.25 -10.03 4.04
CA SER A 51 25.02 -9.75 5.26
C SER A 51 24.56 -10.63 6.44
N PRO A 52 25.39 -10.80 7.49
CA PRO A 52 25.03 -11.63 8.65
C PRO A 52 23.70 -11.22 9.32
N SER A 53 23.41 -9.92 9.40
CA SER A 53 22.15 -9.41 9.96
C SER A 53 20.93 -9.80 9.13
N VAL A 54 21.08 -9.90 7.81
CA VAL A 54 20.02 -10.34 6.91
C VAL A 54 19.88 -11.86 6.92
N TYR A 55 20.99 -12.58 7.10
CA TYR A 55 20.99 -14.04 7.26
C TYR A 55 20.17 -14.49 8.47
N GLU A 56 20.27 -13.81 9.61
CA GLU A 56 19.46 -14.08 10.81
C GLU A 56 17.94 -14.09 10.51
N LEU A 57 17.48 -13.34 9.50
CA LEU A 57 16.07 -13.29 9.12
C LEU A 57 15.61 -14.52 8.33
N ILE A 58 16.54 -15.21 7.66
CA ILE A 58 16.28 -16.31 6.73
C ILE A 58 16.90 -17.64 7.16
N GLU A 59 17.55 -17.70 8.33
CA GLU A 59 18.19 -18.91 8.85
C GLU A 59 17.23 -20.11 8.92
N ASP A 60 15.96 -19.85 9.28
CA ASP A 60 14.91 -20.88 9.38
C ASP A 60 14.36 -21.34 8.00
N CYS A 61 14.75 -20.68 6.91
CA CYS A 61 14.17 -20.92 5.58
C CYS A 61 14.91 -22.04 4.85
N VAL A 62 14.18 -23.11 4.51
CA VAL A 62 14.74 -24.30 3.83
C VAL A 62 14.69 -24.16 2.31
N SER A 63 13.83 -23.29 1.78
CA SER A 63 13.68 -23.06 0.34
C SER A 63 14.00 -21.63 -0.07
N TYR A 64 14.46 -21.46 -1.30
CA TYR A 64 14.71 -20.14 -1.88
C TYR A 64 13.43 -19.28 -1.90
N GLU A 65 12.27 -19.85 -2.25
CA GLU A 65 11.02 -19.09 -2.29
C GLU A 65 10.62 -18.59 -0.89
N SER A 66 10.81 -19.42 0.14
CA SER A 66 10.50 -19.04 1.52
C SER A 66 11.40 -17.92 2.04
N ALA A 67 12.70 -17.97 1.74
CA ALA A 67 13.66 -16.94 2.10
C ALA A 67 13.34 -15.61 1.39
N VAL A 68 13.06 -15.65 0.08
CA VAL A 68 12.70 -14.45 -0.68
C VAL A 68 11.39 -13.84 -0.18
N ALA A 69 10.36 -14.65 0.09
CA ALA A 69 9.09 -14.15 0.62
C ALA A 69 9.26 -13.48 2.00
N LYS A 70 10.11 -14.06 2.86
CA LYS A 70 10.43 -13.49 4.18
C LYS A 70 11.16 -12.15 4.02
N LEU A 71 12.19 -12.08 3.17
CA LEU A 71 12.92 -10.85 2.90
C LEU A 71 12.02 -9.79 2.28
N GLU A 72 11.18 -10.18 1.32
CA GLU A 72 10.19 -9.27 0.72
C GLU A 72 9.23 -8.73 1.77
N SER A 73 8.73 -9.55 2.70
CA SER A 73 7.88 -9.08 3.80
C SER A 73 8.60 -8.12 4.75
N VAL A 74 9.92 -8.27 4.94
CA VAL A 74 10.71 -7.42 5.84
C VAL A 74 11.04 -6.07 5.17
N TYR A 75 11.50 -6.12 3.92
CA TYR A 75 11.96 -4.94 3.18
C TYR A 75 10.84 -4.18 2.48
N VAL A 76 9.84 -4.90 1.98
CA VAL A 76 8.61 -4.34 1.45
C VAL A 76 7.58 -4.42 2.56
N LYS A 77 7.66 -3.49 3.52
CA LYS A 77 6.53 -3.24 4.42
C LYS A 77 5.32 -3.01 3.54
N LEU A 78 4.31 -3.88 3.63
CA LEU A 78 3.04 -3.61 2.99
C LEU A 78 2.59 -2.21 3.46
N PRO A 79 2.25 -1.29 2.55
CA PRO A 79 1.71 -0.01 2.95
C PRO A 79 0.55 -0.29 3.89
N ASN A 80 0.61 0.26 5.10
CA ASN A 80 -0.49 0.14 6.03
C ASN A 80 -1.71 0.76 5.32
N GLU A 81 -2.64 -0.08 4.87
CA GLU A 81 -3.76 0.33 4.04
C GLU A 81 -4.55 1.46 4.72
N ILE A 82 -4.66 1.41 6.05
CA ILE A 82 -5.33 2.43 6.86
C ILE A 82 -4.58 3.76 6.75
N PHE A 83 -3.26 3.73 6.87
CA PHE A 83 -2.43 4.93 6.72
C PHE A 83 -2.48 5.47 5.29
N ALA A 84 -2.37 4.62 4.27
CA ALA A 84 -2.45 5.02 2.87
C ALA A 84 -3.81 5.67 2.54
N ARG A 85 -4.92 5.08 3.00
CA ARG A 85 -6.27 5.66 2.87
C ARG A 85 -6.38 6.99 3.59
N HIS A 86 -5.82 7.10 4.80
CA HIS A 86 -5.81 8.36 5.55
C HIS A 86 -5.03 9.45 4.81
N VAL A 87 -3.82 9.15 4.31
CA VAL A 87 -3.01 10.08 3.53
C VAL A 87 -3.75 10.54 2.27
N LEU A 88 -4.38 9.61 1.55
CA LEU A 88 -5.17 9.94 0.36
C LEU A 88 -6.38 10.84 0.71
N ALA A 89 -7.12 10.50 1.77
CA ALA A 89 -8.32 11.23 2.19
C ALA A 89 -8.00 12.63 2.75
N THR A 90 -6.82 12.82 3.33
CA THR A 90 -6.39 14.10 3.92
C THR A 90 -5.61 15.00 2.96
N ARG A 91 -5.20 14.48 1.79
CA ARG A 91 -4.47 15.24 0.77
C ARG A 91 -5.33 16.36 0.18
N ARG A 92 -4.88 17.61 0.32
CA ARG A 92 -5.50 18.82 -0.24
C ARG A 92 -4.60 19.46 -1.27
N GLN A 93 -5.15 20.01 -2.35
CA GLN A 93 -4.40 20.75 -3.37
C GLN A 93 -3.60 21.89 -2.73
N GLN A 94 -2.31 22.00 -3.07
CA GLN A 94 -1.45 23.06 -2.52
C GLN A 94 -1.61 24.38 -3.28
N SER A 95 -1.31 25.50 -2.61
CA SER A 95 -1.34 26.82 -3.23
C SER A 95 -0.26 26.91 -4.32
N GLY A 96 -0.67 26.99 -5.59
CA GLY A 96 0.22 27.03 -6.75
C GLY A 96 0.41 25.69 -7.47
N GLU A 97 -0.17 24.60 -6.95
CA GLU A 97 -0.21 23.30 -7.63
C GLU A 97 -1.29 23.30 -8.72
N SER A 98 -0.93 22.88 -9.94
CA SER A 98 -1.92 22.72 -11.01
C SER A 98 -2.87 21.54 -10.73
N LEU A 99 -4.07 21.58 -11.31
CA LEU A 99 -5.03 20.48 -11.14
C LEU A 99 -4.46 19.14 -11.63
N ASP A 100 -3.73 19.15 -12.75
CA ASP A 100 -3.15 17.93 -13.32
C ASP A 100 -2.05 17.35 -12.43
N GLU A 101 -1.22 18.19 -11.79
CA GLU A 101 -0.23 17.75 -10.80
C GLU A 101 -0.90 17.10 -9.59
N PHE A 102 -1.95 17.74 -9.09
CA PHE A 102 -2.73 17.22 -7.96
C PHE A 102 -3.34 15.84 -8.28
N LEU A 103 -3.96 15.68 -9.45
CA LEU A 103 -4.53 14.40 -9.88
C LEU A 103 -3.46 13.31 -10.07
N ARG A 104 -2.29 13.66 -10.62
CA ARG A 104 -1.17 12.71 -10.76
C ARG A 104 -0.68 12.21 -9.40
N GLU A 105 -0.53 13.10 -8.41
CA GLU A 105 -0.11 12.70 -7.07
C GLU A 105 -1.20 11.90 -6.33
N LEU A 106 -2.49 12.26 -6.47
CA LEU A 106 -3.58 11.43 -5.95
C LEU A 106 -3.56 10.01 -6.53
N HIS A 107 -3.37 9.89 -7.84
CA HIS A 107 -3.28 8.60 -8.52
C HIS A 107 -2.05 7.79 -8.08
N LYS A 108 -0.96 8.45 -7.69
CA LYS A 108 0.22 7.78 -7.13
C LYS A 108 -0.07 7.26 -5.72
N LEU A 109 -0.69 8.07 -4.86
CA LEU A 109 -1.07 7.68 -3.49
C LEU A 109 -2.13 6.57 -3.47
N SER A 110 -3.02 6.55 -4.45
CA SER A 110 -4.09 5.55 -4.54
C SER A 110 -3.55 4.13 -4.79
N LYS A 111 -2.39 3.98 -5.45
CA LYS A 111 -1.76 2.67 -5.69
C LYS A 111 -1.44 1.90 -4.41
N ASP A 112 -1.15 2.62 -3.32
CA ASP A 112 -0.80 2.03 -2.04
C ASP A 112 -2.04 1.66 -1.19
N CYS A 113 -3.25 1.99 -1.64
CA CYS A 113 -4.51 1.73 -0.92
C CYS A 113 -5.07 0.31 -1.12
N ASN A 114 -4.45 -0.51 -1.98
CA ASN A 114 -4.84 -1.89 -2.28
C ASN A 114 -6.35 -2.07 -2.55
N PHE A 115 -6.88 -1.33 -3.52
CA PHE A 115 -8.31 -1.41 -3.87
C PHE A 115 -8.66 -2.82 -4.33
N LYS A 116 -9.62 -3.44 -3.65
CA LYS A 116 -10.18 -4.73 -4.04
C LYS A 116 -11.43 -4.48 -4.88
N ALA A 117 -11.60 -5.28 -5.93
CA ALA A 117 -12.85 -5.28 -6.68
C ALA A 117 -13.95 -5.81 -5.75
N VAL A 118 -14.88 -4.93 -5.39
CA VAL A 118 -16.08 -5.29 -4.61
C VAL A 118 -17.27 -5.31 -5.54
N THR A 119 -18.18 -6.25 -5.30
CA THR A 119 -19.48 -6.26 -5.97
C THR A 119 -20.32 -5.06 -5.49
N ALA A 120 -21.28 -4.63 -6.31
CA ALA A 120 -22.20 -3.56 -5.92
C ALA A 120 -22.99 -3.89 -4.63
N GLU A 121 -23.19 -5.18 -4.33
CA GLU A 121 -23.85 -5.65 -3.12
C GLU A 121 -22.94 -5.51 -1.89
N GLN A 122 -21.68 -5.94 -1.99
CA GLN A 122 -20.67 -5.75 -0.93
C GLN A 122 -20.45 -4.26 -0.61
N TYR A 123 -20.38 -3.41 -1.64
CA TYR A 123 -20.24 -1.97 -1.44
C TYR A 123 -21.42 -1.35 -0.70
N ARG A 124 -22.66 -1.79 -0.99
CA ARG A 124 -23.85 -1.33 -0.26
C ARG A 124 -23.85 -1.77 1.19
N GLU A 125 -23.40 -2.99 1.46
CA GLU A 125 -23.31 -3.52 2.82
C GLU A 125 -22.24 -2.79 3.64
N GLU A 126 -21.08 -2.52 3.06
CA GLU A 126 -20.04 -1.68 3.68
C GLU A 126 -20.55 -0.27 3.99
N LEU A 127 -21.24 0.38 3.04
CA LEU A 127 -21.87 1.70 3.28
C LEU A 127 -22.89 1.66 4.42
N PHE A 128 -23.67 0.59 4.51
CA PHE A 128 -24.64 0.41 5.59
C PHE A 128 -23.94 0.24 6.94
N GLN A 129 -22.88 -0.58 7.03
CA GLN A 129 -22.10 -0.73 8.26
C GLN A 129 -21.40 0.56 8.68
N ASP A 130 -20.78 1.27 7.74
CA ASP A 130 -20.15 2.57 8.02
C ASP A 130 -21.17 3.61 8.51
N SER A 131 -22.39 3.61 7.96
CA SER A 131 -23.47 4.49 8.43
C SER A 131 -23.90 4.21 9.87
N ARG A 132 -23.79 2.96 10.33
CA ARG A 132 -24.10 2.57 11.72
C ARG A 132 -23.03 3.03 12.71
N ASN A 133 -21.78 3.10 12.25
CA ASN A 133 -20.64 3.57 13.05
C ASN A 133 -20.49 5.10 13.05
N CYS A 134 -21.16 5.80 12.14
CA CYS A 134 -21.28 7.25 12.19
C CYS A 134 -22.19 7.66 13.38
N PRO A 135 -21.71 8.46 14.35
CA PRO A 135 -22.58 9.02 15.36
C PRO A 135 -23.57 9.95 14.66
N VAL A 136 -24.84 9.55 14.63
CA VAL A 136 -25.93 10.37 14.11
C VAL A 136 -25.96 11.64 14.96
N MET A 137 -25.47 12.75 14.41
CA MET A 137 -25.73 14.07 14.98
C MET A 137 -27.25 14.28 14.89
N THR A 138 -27.97 14.01 15.99
CA THR A 138 -29.37 14.36 16.12
C THR A 138 -29.46 15.88 16.18
N ASN A 139 -29.55 16.52 15.02
CA ASN A 139 -29.94 17.91 14.95
C ASN A 139 -31.40 17.99 15.39
N ASN A 140 -31.61 18.46 16.62
CA ASN A 140 -32.92 18.88 17.13
C ASN A 140 -33.45 20.02 16.26
N SER A 141 -34.14 19.67 15.17
CA SER A 141 -34.95 20.60 14.40
C SER A 141 -36.28 20.82 15.12
N SER A 142 -36.25 21.69 16.12
CA SER A 142 -37.46 22.30 16.69
C SER A 142 -38.26 23.00 15.58
N GLN A 143 -39.34 22.34 15.18
CA GLN A 143 -40.59 22.84 14.58
C GLN A 143 -40.59 24.32 14.19
N ARG A 144 -40.38 24.63 12.90
CA ARG A 144 -40.78 25.90 12.29
C ARG A 144 -42.05 25.65 11.45
N LYS A 145 -43.22 25.69 12.10
CA LYS A 145 -44.49 25.76 11.36
C LYS A 145 -44.64 27.17 10.77
N LYS A 146 -44.56 27.28 9.44
CA LYS A 146 -45.22 28.35 8.68
C LYS A 146 -46.08 27.69 7.61
N GLY A 147 -47.38 27.66 7.84
CA GLY A 147 -48.38 27.41 6.81
C GLY A 147 -49.26 28.66 6.71
N GLN A 148 -48.97 29.52 5.74
CA GLN A 148 -49.96 30.46 5.23
C GLN A 148 -51.03 29.63 4.49
N LYS A 149 -52.30 29.88 4.79
CA LYS A 149 -53.42 29.59 3.90
C LYS A 149 -54.06 30.93 3.57
N GLU A 150 -53.91 31.37 2.33
CA GLU A 150 -54.89 32.26 1.70
C GLU A 150 -55.81 31.36 0.86
N ASP A 151 -57.12 31.45 1.08
CA ASP A 151 -58.06 31.88 0.04
C ASP A 151 -59.53 31.66 0.44
N HIS A 152 -60.24 32.80 0.44
CA HIS A 152 -61.65 33.04 0.12
C HIS A 152 -62.79 32.38 0.92
N LEU A 153 -63.62 33.25 1.56
CA LEU A 153 -65.08 33.13 1.53
C LEU A 153 -65.77 34.48 1.84
N TRP A 154 -66.55 34.93 0.86
CA TRP A 154 -67.62 35.94 0.82
C TRP A 154 -68.16 36.49 2.15
N THR A 155 -68.12 37.81 2.34
CA THR A 155 -69.27 38.76 2.26
C THR A 155 -68.81 40.20 2.42
#